data_AF-A0A6J4F781-F1
#
_entry.id   AF-A0A6J4F781-F1
#
_cell.length_a   1.000
_cell.length_b   1.000
_cell.length_c   1.000
_cell.angle_alpha   90.00
_cell.angle_beta   90.00
_cell.angle_gamma   90.00
#
_symmetry.space_group_name_H-M   'P 1'
#
loop_
_entity.id
_entity.type
_entity.pdbx_description
1 polymer ?
#
loop_
_entity_poly.entity_id
_entity_poly.type
_entity_poly.pdbx_seq_one_letter_code
_entity_poly.pdbx_strand_id
1 'polypeptide(L)'
;MVRLILIVVALLVLIGAVIGGLYFMGIDPLAKLGITAPMVQKDAPPPPPPPPSYVEFGVLIVPVIQDREVKKQAEMIVRLEVEPANKEIVARNLPRLQNAYLADMMEFLSVSMREGQPLDVPAIQRRLLAVTDKTLGASYLKGVAIENPVLK
;
A
#
# COMPACT_ATOMS: atom_id res chain seq x y z
N MET A 1 42.07 -54.60 2.06
CA MET A 1 41.75 -53.26 2.60
C MET A 1 40.68 -52.53 1.79
N VAL A 2 40.78 -52.44 0.46
CA VAL A 2 39.81 -51.75 -0.42
C VAL A 2 38.36 -52.27 -0.26
N ARG A 3 38.15 -53.58 -0.12
CA ARG A 3 36.81 -54.17 0.09
C ARG A 3 36.16 -53.73 1.41
N LEU A 4 36.95 -53.55 2.47
CA LEU A 4 36.45 -53.08 3.77
C LEU A 4 36.07 -51.60 3.70
N ILE A 5 36.90 -50.79 3.02
CA ILE A 5 36.62 -49.36 2.82
C ILE A 5 35.33 -49.17 2.01
N LEU A 6 35.13 -49.94 0.95
CA LEU A 6 33.90 -49.88 0.14
C LEU A 6 32.65 -50.21 0.97
N ILE A 7 32.73 -51.19 1.87
CA ILE A 7 31.61 -51.56 2.75
C ILE A 7 31.30 -50.43 3.74
N VAL A 8 32.32 -49.81 4.34
CA VAL A 8 32.13 -48.69 5.28
C VAL A 8 31.54 -47.47 4.57
N VAL A 9 32.00 -47.16 3.36
CA VAL A 9 31.45 -46.05 2.56
C VAL A 9 30.00 -46.34 2.16
N ALA A 10 29.68 -47.55 1.71
CA ALA A 10 28.31 -47.94 1.38
C ALA A 10 27.38 -47.83 2.60
N LEU A 11 27.85 -48.20 3.79
CA LEU A 11 27.09 -48.08 5.03
C LEU A 11 26.83 -46.61 5.40
N LEU A 12 27.81 -45.72 5.25
CA LEU A 12 27.65 -44.29 5.53
C LEU A 12 26.64 -43.63 4.58
N VAL A 13 26.65 -44.00 3.29
CA VAL A 13 25.69 -43.50 2.31
C VAL A 13 24.27 -43.97 2.67
N LEU A 14 24.10 -45.23 3.08
CA LEU A 14 22.81 -45.77 3.53
C LEU A 14 22.28 -45.03 4.76
N ILE A 15 23.13 -44.78 5.76
CA ILE A 15 22.75 -44.04 6.97
C ILE A 15 22.35 -42.60 6.61
N GLY A 16 23.13 -41.93 5.75
CA GLY A 16 22.81 -40.59 5.27
C GLY A 16 21.49 -40.51 4.50
N ALA A 17 21.19 -41.50 3.66
CA ALA A 17 19.95 -41.58 2.90
C ALA A 17 18.72 -41.76 3.80
N VAL A 18 18.83 -42.58 4.86
CA VAL A 18 17.75 -42.79 5.83
C VAL A 18 17.49 -41.51 6.64
N ILE A 19 18.54 -40.85 7.13
CA ILE A 19 18.41 -39.59 7.88
C ILE A 19 17.82 -38.49 6.98
N GLY A 20 18.33 -38.33 5.75
CA GLY A 20 17.83 -37.35 4.79
C GLY A 20 16.36 -37.59 4.38
N GLY A 21 15.96 -38.85 4.18
CA GLY A 21 14.58 -39.21 3.88
C GLY A 21 13.61 -38.88 5.03
N LEU A 22 14.02 -39.10 6.28
CA LEU A 22 13.21 -38.75 7.45
C LEU A 22 13.05 -37.23 7.60
N TYR A 23 14.12 -36.46 7.37
CA TYR A 23 14.05 -35.00 7.34
C TYR A 23 13.09 -34.47 6.26
N PHE A 24 13.08 -35.09 5.07
CA PHE A 24 12.12 -34.72 4.02
C PHE A 24 10.66 -34.97 4.42
N MET A 25 10.42 -36.00 5.24
CA MET A 25 9.11 -36.27 5.85
C MET A 25 8.79 -35.42 7.09
N GLY A 26 9.66 -34.47 7.46
CA GLY A 26 9.47 -33.58 8.61
C GLY A 26 9.73 -34.25 9.97
N ILE A 27 10.30 -35.45 9.98
CA ILE A 27 10.67 -36.17 11.20
C ILE A 27 12.17 -35.95 11.42
N ASP A 28 12.54 -35.35 12.56
CA ASP A 28 13.95 -35.16 12.92
C ASP A 28 14.44 -36.30 13.83
N PRO A 29 15.12 -37.33 13.29
CA PRO A 29 15.65 -38.43 14.08
C PRO A 29 16.88 -38.04 14.91
N LEU A 30 17.53 -36.91 14.59
CA LEU A 30 18.75 -36.43 15.27
C LEU A 30 18.43 -35.53 16.47
N ALA A 31 17.23 -34.96 16.53
CA ALA A 31 16.73 -34.20 17.68
C ALA A 31 16.77 -35.00 19.00
N LYS A 32 16.50 -36.32 18.95
CA LYS A 32 16.58 -37.20 20.15
C LYS A 32 18.02 -37.49 20.60
N LEU A 33 19.01 -37.24 19.75
CA LEU A 33 20.43 -37.44 20.02
C LEU A 33 21.16 -36.15 20.42
N GLY A 34 20.43 -35.03 20.53
CA GLY A 34 21.01 -33.73 20.90
C GLY A 34 21.91 -33.10 19.82
N ILE A 35 21.94 -33.68 18.61
CA ILE A 35 22.67 -33.14 17.46
C ILE A 35 21.69 -32.30 16.65
N THR A 36 21.28 -31.16 17.19
CA THR A 36 20.50 -30.17 16.44
C THR A 36 21.44 -29.42 15.50
N ALA A 37 21.30 -29.65 14.20
CA ALA A 37 21.82 -28.70 13.22
C ALA A 37 21.22 -27.31 13.52
N PRO A 38 21.98 -26.20 13.39
CA PRO A 38 21.43 -24.87 13.57
C PRO A 38 20.29 -24.70 12.57
N MET A 39 19.06 -24.78 13.06
CA MET A 39 17.88 -24.43 12.28
C MET A 39 18.10 -22.98 11.85
N VAL A 40 18.29 -22.76 10.54
CA VAL A 40 18.05 -21.45 9.95
C VAL A 40 16.57 -21.21 10.18
N GLN A 41 16.26 -20.51 11.27
CA GLN A 41 14.94 -19.98 11.56
C GLN A 41 14.63 -19.04 10.39
N LYS A 42 13.90 -19.57 9.40
CA LYS A 42 13.31 -18.75 8.37
C LYS A 42 12.20 -17.99 9.08
N ASP A 43 12.51 -16.78 9.53
CA ASP A 43 11.56 -15.84 10.08
C ASP A 43 10.29 -15.92 9.23
N ALA A 44 9.16 -16.19 9.88
CA ALA A 44 7.87 -16.22 9.20
C ALA A 44 7.69 -14.89 8.45
N PRO A 45 7.24 -14.91 7.18
CA PRO A 45 6.98 -13.68 6.45
C PRO A 45 6.07 -12.78 7.30
N PRO A 46 6.36 -11.48 7.42
CA PRO A 46 5.49 -10.58 8.16
C PRO A 46 4.06 -10.69 7.62
N PRO A 47 3.04 -10.64 8.50
CA PRO A 47 1.65 -10.74 8.08
C PRO A 47 1.33 -9.70 6.99
N PRO A 48 0.53 -10.06 5.97
CA PRO A 48 0.19 -9.15 4.88
C PRO A 48 -0.43 -7.86 5.44
N PRO A 49 -0.10 -6.69 4.86
CA PRO A 49 -0.65 -5.42 5.33
C PRO A 49 -2.18 -5.45 5.26
N PRO A 50 -2.88 -4.80 6.22
CA PRO A 50 -4.33 -4.75 6.21
C PRO A 50 -4.85 -4.13 4.90
N PRO A 51 -5.97 -4.64 4.35
CA PRO A 51 -6.52 -4.13 3.10
C PRO A 51 -6.84 -2.63 3.22
N PRO A 52 -6.57 -1.83 2.18
CA PRO A 52 -6.83 -0.40 2.20
C PRO A 52 -8.32 -0.14 2.39
N SER A 53 -8.65 0.81 3.27
CA SER A 53 -10.04 1.23 3.48
C SER A 53 -10.28 2.53 2.75
N TYR A 54 -11.41 2.62 2.06
CA TYR A 54 -11.80 3.83 1.35
C TYR A 54 -12.97 4.51 2.04
N VAL A 55 -12.89 5.83 2.10
CA VAL A 55 -14.01 6.72 2.42
C VAL A 55 -14.41 7.42 1.13
N GLU A 56 -15.67 7.24 0.74
CA GLU A 56 -16.23 7.91 -0.43
C GLU A 56 -16.36 9.41 -0.12
N PHE A 57 -15.61 10.24 -0.86
CA PHE A 57 -15.78 11.69 -0.82
C PHE A 57 -16.87 12.14 -1.79
N GLY A 58 -16.99 11.45 -2.93
CA GLY A 58 -18.00 11.69 -3.95
C GLY A 58 -17.46 12.54 -5.11
N VAL A 59 -18.37 13.23 -5.80
CA VAL A 59 -18.01 14.08 -6.94
C VAL A 59 -17.56 15.45 -6.45
N LEU A 60 -16.34 15.83 -6.80
CA LEU A 60 -15.79 17.16 -6.61
C LEU A 60 -15.89 17.94 -7.92
N ILE A 61 -16.64 19.04 -7.88
CA ILE A 61 -16.84 19.95 -9.01
C ILE A 61 -16.22 21.28 -8.66
N VAL A 62 -15.23 21.71 -9.44
CA VAL A 62 -14.45 22.93 -9.17
C VAL A 62 -14.47 23.84 -10.40
N PRO A 63 -15.00 25.06 -10.28
CA PRO A 63 -14.92 26.04 -11.35
C PRO A 63 -13.50 26.60 -11.46
N VAL A 64 -13.00 26.76 -12.68
CA VAL A 64 -11.73 27.39 -12.98
C VAL A 64 -11.99 28.82 -13.44
N ILE A 65 -11.57 29.78 -12.61
CA ILE A 65 -11.82 31.20 -12.84
C ILE A 65 -10.54 31.84 -13.40
N GLN A 66 -10.63 32.36 -14.62
CA GLN A 66 -9.54 33.08 -15.29
C GLN A 66 -10.11 34.38 -15.87
N ASP A 67 -9.34 35.46 -15.76
CA ASP A 67 -9.75 36.80 -16.23
C ASP A 67 -11.11 37.27 -15.66
N ARG A 68 -11.43 36.86 -14.42
CA ARG A 68 -12.71 37.11 -13.73
C ARG A 68 -13.93 36.44 -14.36
N GLU A 69 -13.74 35.47 -15.23
CA GLU A 69 -14.80 34.65 -15.81
C GLU A 69 -14.57 33.17 -15.53
N VAL A 70 -15.66 32.40 -15.41
CA VAL A 70 -15.57 30.94 -15.34
C VAL A 70 -15.31 30.43 -16.75
N LYS A 71 -14.08 29.99 -17.03
CA LYS A 71 -13.72 29.49 -18.37
C LYS A 71 -14.03 28.01 -18.51
N LYS A 72 -13.82 27.22 -17.45
CA LYS A 72 -13.94 25.76 -17.44
C LYS A 72 -14.39 25.23 -16.08
N GLN A 73 -14.83 23.98 -16.05
CA GLN A 73 -15.21 23.25 -14.84
C GLN A 73 -14.49 21.90 -14.79
N ALA A 74 -13.76 21.67 -13.71
CA ALA A 74 -13.15 20.37 -13.42
C ALA A 74 -14.14 19.52 -12.61
N GLU A 75 -14.46 18.33 -13.11
CA GLU A 75 -15.29 17.34 -12.43
C GLU A 75 -14.46 16.09 -12.20
N MET A 76 -14.42 15.60 -10.97
CA MET A 76 -13.68 14.38 -10.62
C MET A 76 -14.34 13.63 -9.47
N ILE A 77 -14.27 12.31 -9.50
CA ILE A 77 -14.75 11.47 -8.39
C ILE A 77 -13.56 11.22 -7.47
N VAL A 78 -13.70 11.57 -6.19
CA VAL A 78 -12.62 11.45 -5.21
C VAL A 78 -12.96 10.36 -4.20
N ARG A 79 -11.97 9.52 -3.91
CA ARG A 79 -11.99 8.54 -2.83
C ARG A 79 -10.77 8.71 -1.95
N LEU A 80 -11.00 8.68 -0.65
CA LEU A 80 -9.98 8.90 0.36
C LEU A 80 -9.52 7.56 0.91
N GLU A 81 -8.24 7.24 0.71
CA GLU A 81 -7.64 6.03 1.25
C GLU A 81 -7.17 6.27 2.67
N VAL A 82 -7.77 5.55 3.61
CA VAL A 82 -7.56 5.70 5.05
C VAL A 82 -7.18 4.37 5.67
N GLU A 83 -6.49 4.44 6.81
CA GLU A 83 -6.40 3.28 7.68
C GLU A 83 -7.77 2.95 8.31
N PRO A 84 -8.10 1.67 8.53
CA PRO A 84 -9.36 1.27 9.15
C PRO A 84 -9.65 1.98 10.48
N ALA A 85 -8.60 2.24 11.29
CA ALA A 85 -8.71 2.96 12.56
C ALA A 85 -9.15 4.42 12.40
N ASN A 86 -8.79 5.07 11.29
CA ASN A 86 -9.04 6.48 11.03
C ASN A 86 -10.33 6.73 10.24
N LYS A 87 -10.96 5.67 9.71
CA LYS A 87 -12.13 5.75 8.84
C LYS A 87 -13.27 6.56 9.43
N GLU A 88 -13.61 6.29 10.68
CA GLU A 88 -14.71 6.97 11.39
C GLU A 88 -14.41 8.46 11.61
N ILE A 89 -13.16 8.79 11.95
CA ILE A 89 -12.72 10.17 12.17
C ILE A 89 -12.79 10.97 10.87
N VAL A 90 -12.29 10.39 9.77
CA VAL A 90 -12.31 11.03 8.45
C VAL A 90 -13.75 11.19 7.95
N ALA A 91 -14.60 10.18 8.11
CA ALA A 91 -16.02 10.26 7.74
C ALA A 91 -16.78 11.36 8.51
N ARG A 92 -16.51 11.54 9.80
CA ARG A 92 -17.14 12.62 10.60
C ARG A 92 -16.68 14.02 10.18
N ASN A 93 -15.45 14.14 9.69
CA ASN A 93 -14.89 15.42 9.25
C ASN A 93 -15.00 15.64 7.74
N LEU A 94 -15.71 14.77 7.01
CA LEU A 94 -15.90 14.88 5.57
C LEU A 94 -16.41 16.27 5.12
N PRO A 95 -17.41 16.89 5.79
CA PRO A 95 -17.89 18.23 5.41
C PRO A 95 -16.80 19.32 5.55
N ARG A 96 -15.90 19.17 6.54
CA ARG A 96 -14.77 20.09 6.73
C ARG A 96 -13.75 19.91 5.61
N LEU A 97 -13.45 18.67 5.24
CA LEU A 97 -12.58 18.36 4.10
C LEU A 97 -13.18 18.86 2.79
N GLN A 98 -14.49 18.72 2.58
CA GLN A 98 -15.17 19.23 1.38
C GLN A 98 -14.96 20.73 1.19
N ASN A 99 -15.21 21.51 2.25
CA ASN A 99 -14.99 22.96 2.20
C ASN A 99 -13.51 23.31 1.95
N ALA A 100 -12.58 22.61 2.61
CA ALA A 100 -11.15 22.85 2.46
C ALA A 100 -10.65 22.49 1.05
N TYR A 101 -11.10 21.36 0.51
CA TYR A 101 -10.75 20.89 -0.83
C TYR A 101 -11.30 21.82 -1.89
N LEU A 102 -12.55 22.26 -1.77
CA LEU A 102 -13.14 23.18 -2.74
C LEU A 102 -12.37 24.52 -2.78
N ALA A 103 -12.12 25.11 -1.60
CA ALA A 103 -11.40 26.37 -1.50
C ALA A 103 -9.98 26.26 -2.09
N ASP A 104 -9.25 25.22 -1.73
CA ASP A 104 -7.87 25.03 -2.18
C ASP A 104 -7.78 24.67 -3.67
N MET A 105 -8.71 23.84 -4.18
CA MET A 105 -8.75 23.48 -5.61
C MET A 105 -9.14 24.65 -6.49
N MET A 106 -10.04 25.53 -6.04
CA MET A 106 -10.36 26.76 -6.78
C MET A 106 -9.10 27.63 -6.95
N GLU A 107 -8.30 27.78 -5.88
CA GLU A 107 -7.05 28.54 -5.94
C GLU A 107 -6.00 27.82 -6.81
N PHE A 108 -5.80 26.52 -6.58
CA PHE A 108 -4.80 25.73 -7.28
C PHE A 108 -5.05 25.68 -8.79
N LEU A 109 -6.27 25.31 -9.21
CA LEU A 109 -6.60 25.15 -10.62
C LEU A 109 -6.61 26.48 -11.36
N SER A 110 -6.94 27.59 -10.69
CA SER A 110 -6.87 28.91 -11.31
C SER A 110 -5.43 29.30 -11.69
N VAL A 111 -4.43 28.80 -10.96
CA VAL A 111 -3.00 29.09 -11.19
C VAL A 111 -2.31 28.01 -12.03
N SER A 112 -2.60 26.74 -11.77
CA SER A 112 -1.89 25.62 -12.38
C SER A 112 -2.40 25.26 -13.76
N MET A 113 -3.65 25.60 -14.08
CA MET A 113 -4.29 25.17 -15.31
C MET A 113 -4.02 26.16 -16.45
N ARG A 114 -3.35 25.68 -17.51
CA ARG A 114 -3.12 26.43 -18.74
C ARG A 114 -4.12 26.02 -19.80
N GLU A 115 -4.49 26.95 -20.68
CA GLU A 115 -5.37 26.64 -21.81
C GLU A 115 -4.78 25.51 -22.66
N GLY A 116 -5.61 24.52 -22.98
CA GLY A 116 -5.24 23.36 -23.80
C GLY A 116 -4.53 22.21 -23.06
N GLN A 117 -4.20 22.36 -21.78
CA GLN A 117 -3.52 21.30 -21.02
C GLN A 117 -4.53 20.38 -20.29
N PRO A 118 -4.33 19.04 -20.29
CA PRO A 118 -5.14 18.14 -19.49
C PRO A 118 -4.92 18.35 -17.98
N LEU A 119 -5.87 17.88 -17.16
CA LEU A 119 -5.76 17.91 -15.69
C LEU A 119 -4.56 17.07 -15.22
N ASP A 120 -3.66 17.67 -14.45
CA ASP A 120 -2.54 16.98 -13.81
C ASP A 120 -3.03 16.25 -12.54
N VAL A 121 -3.49 15.01 -12.74
CA VAL A 121 -4.02 14.16 -11.67
C VAL A 121 -2.99 13.95 -10.54
N PRO A 122 -1.71 13.63 -10.81
CA PRO A 122 -0.69 13.53 -9.76
C PRO A 122 -0.48 14.81 -8.95
N ALA A 123 -0.57 15.99 -9.56
CA ALA A 123 -0.47 17.24 -8.83
C ALA A 123 -1.70 17.48 -7.94
N ILE A 124 -2.90 17.19 -8.44
CA ILE A 124 -4.14 17.31 -7.67
C ILE A 124 -4.13 16.36 -6.47
N GLN A 125 -3.74 15.09 -6.66
CA GLN A 125 -3.65 14.11 -5.56
C GLN A 125 -2.73 14.59 -4.44
N ARG A 126 -1.52 15.05 -4.80
CA ARG A 126 -0.55 15.59 -3.82
C ARG A 126 -1.12 16.80 -3.09
N ARG A 127 -1.84 17.66 -3.80
CA ARG A 127 -2.45 18.85 -3.22
C ARG A 127 -3.57 18.50 -2.25
N LEU A 128 -4.48 17.58 -2.62
CA LEU A 128 -5.56 17.11 -1.74
C LEU A 128 -5.02 16.43 -0.47
N LEU A 129 -3.94 15.65 -0.59
CA LEU A 129 -3.21 15.10 0.57
C LEU A 129 -2.72 16.22 1.50
N ALA A 130 -2.02 17.22 0.95
CA ALA A 130 -1.51 18.33 1.75
C ALA A 130 -2.62 19.15 2.43
N VAL A 131 -3.76 19.36 1.76
CA VAL A 131 -4.93 20.04 2.35
C VAL A 131 -5.52 19.23 3.49
N THR A 132 -5.53 17.91 3.38
CA THR A 132 -6.01 17.03 4.46
C THR A 132 -5.10 17.13 5.66
N ASP A 133 -3.78 17.03 5.45
CA ASP A 133 -2.81 17.15 6.53
C ASP A 133 -2.94 18.50 7.25
N LYS A 134 -3.23 19.58 6.51
CA LYS A 134 -3.51 20.91 7.07
C LYS A 134 -4.83 20.98 7.84
N THR A 135 -5.85 20.21 7.44
CA THR A 135 -7.21 20.31 7.99
C THR A 135 -7.45 19.40 9.19
N LEU A 136 -6.96 18.16 9.12
CA LEU A 136 -7.16 17.12 10.13
C LEU A 136 -5.90 16.85 10.97
N GLY A 137 -4.72 17.24 10.47
CA GLY A 137 -3.43 16.85 11.03
C GLY A 137 -2.75 15.79 10.17
N ALA A 138 -1.47 15.54 10.43
CA ALA A 138 -0.69 14.59 9.63
C ALA A 138 -1.17 13.14 9.78
N SER A 139 -1.05 12.37 8.69
CA SER A 139 -1.16 10.89 8.69
C SER A 139 -2.56 10.29 8.85
N TYR A 140 -3.64 11.06 8.63
CA TYR A 140 -4.99 10.49 8.58
C TYR A 140 -5.31 9.78 7.25
N LEU A 141 -4.68 10.22 6.16
CA LEU A 141 -4.81 9.62 4.83
C LEU A 141 -3.51 8.92 4.43
N LYS A 142 -3.65 7.78 3.77
CA LYS A 142 -2.55 7.13 3.03
C LYS A 142 -2.45 7.66 1.61
N GLY A 143 -3.59 7.98 1.01
CA GLY A 143 -3.68 8.34 -0.40
C GLY A 143 -5.02 8.95 -0.77
N VAL A 144 -5.07 9.50 -1.98
CA VAL A 144 -6.29 10.00 -2.60
C VAL A 144 -6.40 9.37 -3.98
N ALA A 145 -7.46 8.59 -4.19
CA ALA A 145 -7.79 8.04 -5.49
C ALA A 145 -8.73 9.01 -6.21
N ILE A 146 -8.39 9.31 -7.46
CA ILE A 146 -9.19 10.17 -8.34
C ILE A 146 -9.65 9.32 -9.51
N GLU A 147 -10.95 9.28 -9.72
CA GLU A 147 -11.60 8.56 -10.82
C GLU A 147 -12.28 9.55 -11.77
N ASN A 148 -12.20 9.25 -13.06
CA ASN A 148 -12.85 10.00 -14.14
C ASN A 148 -12.64 11.53 -14.08
N PRO A 149 -11.39 12.03 -14.10
CA PRO A 149 -11.13 13.47 -14.15
C PRO A 149 -11.53 14.02 -15.53
N VAL A 150 -12.57 14.86 -15.56
CA VAL A 150 -13.09 15.49 -16.78
C VAL A 150 -12.98 17.02 -16.64
N LEU A 151 -12.52 17.67 -17.70
CA LEU A 151 -12.52 19.12 -17.81
C LEU A 151 -13.55 19.53 -18.86
N LYS A 152 -14.59 20.26 -18.45
CA LYS A 152 -15.68 20.76 -19.30
C LYS A 152 -15.57 22.26 -19.53
#